data_AF-A0A7X3QDP1-F1
#
_entry.id   AF-A0A7X3QDP1-F1
#
_cell.length_a   1.000
_cell.length_b   1.000
_cell.length_c   1.000
_cell.angle_alpha   90.00
_cell.angle_beta   90.00
_cell.angle_gamma   90.00
#
_symmetry.space_group_name_H-M   'P 1'
#
loop_
_entity.id
_entity.type
_entity.pdbx_description
1 polymer ?
#
loop_
_entity_poly.entity_id
_entity_poly.type
_entity_poly.pdbx_seq_one_letter_code
_entity_poly.pdbx_strand_id
1 'polypeptide(L)'
;MTQAATTSTDTERYRPVDLRTVADTPQWALLEDELKSAIQVVGEVLPFRTNRYVMDHLINWSNVPHDPIFQLVFPQREMLSAEDFAA
;
A
#
# COMPACT_ATOMS: atom_id res chain seq x y z
N MET A 1 26.91 29.91 9.96
CA MET A 1 26.23 29.47 11.19
C MET A 1 24.95 30.29 11.29
N THR A 2 23.71 29.82 11.35
CA THR A 2 23.06 28.51 11.23
C THR A 2 21.60 28.91 11.01
N GLN A 3 21.02 28.62 9.84
CA GLN A 3 19.58 28.80 9.67
C GLN A 3 18.89 27.59 10.29
N ALA A 4 18.15 27.83 11.36
CA ALA A 4 17.31 26.84 12.02
C ALA A 4 16.27 26.35 11.02
N ALA A 5 16.37 25.07 10.66
CA ALA A 5 15.35 24.37 9.90
C ALA A 5 14.06 24.35 10.74
N THR A 6 13.03 25.04 10.26
CA THR A 6 11.67 24.94 10.79
C THR A 6 11.18 23.53 10.50
N THR A 7 11.30 22.61 11.46
CA THR A 7 10.62 21.32 11.38
C THR A 7 9.15 21.56 11.69
N SER A 8 8.37 21.93 10.68
CA SER A 8 6.92 21.80 10.73
C SER A 8 6.60 20.33 10.98
N THR A 9 6.20 20.01 12.21
CA THR A 9 5.69 18.70 12.58
C THR A 9 4.33 18.57 11.91
N ASP A 10 4.32 18.10 10.66
CA ASP A 10 3.07 17.74 9.99
C ASP A 10 2.46 16.61 10.81
N THR A 11 1.49 16.97 11.64
CA THR A 11 0.79 16.01 12.50
C THR A 11 -0.27 15.36 11.62
N GLU A 12 0.19 14.64 10.60
CA GLU A 12 -0.71 14.05 9.63
C GLU A 12 -1.57 13.03 10.38
N ARG A 13 -2.86 13.38 10.55
CA ARG A 13 -3.80 12.58 11.35
C ARG A 13 -3.79 11.16 10.82
N TYR A 14 -3.57 10.18 11.71
CA TYR A 14 -3.61 8.76 11.34
C TYR A 14 -4.93 8.45 10.61
N ARG A 15 -4.82 8.04 9.35
CA ARG A 15 -5.91 7.60 8.50
C ARG A 15 -5.60 6.18 8.03
N PRO A 16 -6.29 5.16 8.55
CA PRO A 16 -6.05 3.78 8.14
C PRO A 16 -6.48 3.58 6.69
N VAL A 17 -5.78 2.68 6.00
CA VAL A 17 -6.15 2.19 4.68
C VAL A 17 -6.13 0.67 4.74
N ASP A 18 -7.18 0.04 4.24
CA ASP A 18 -7.39 -1.40 4.16
C ASP A 18 -8.05 -1.75 2.82
N LEU A 19 -8.38 -3.02 2.61
CA LEU A 19 -8.96 -3.48 1.35
C LEU A 19 -10.22 -2.70 0.93
N ARG A 20 -11.01 -2.22 1.90
CA ARG A 20 -12.27 -1.51 1.64
C ARG A 20 -12.08 -0.07 1.21
N THR A 21 -10.93 0.52 1.53
CA THR A 21 -10.63 1.95 1.38
C THR A 21 -9.46 2.23 0.46
N VAL A 22 -8.65 1.21 0.12
CA VAL A 22 -7.48 1.36 -0.75
C VAL A 22 -7.85 1.88 -2.12
N ALA A 23 -9.01 1.49 -2.66
CA ALA A 23 -9.50 1.94 -3.96
C ALA A 23 -9.75 3.45 -4.04
N ASP A 24 -9.97 4.12 -2.90
CA ASP A 24 -10.20 5.56 -2.81
C ASP A 24 -8.89 6.36 -2.71
N THR A 25 -7.74 5.69 -2.75
CA THR A 25 -6.43 6.33 -2.69
C THR A 25 -5.95 6.71 -4.11
N PRO A 26 -5.30 7.87 -4.30
CA PRO A 26 -4.77 8.24 -5.62
C PRO A 26 -3.70 7.24 -6.10
N GLN A 27 -2.99 6.59 -5.18
CA GLN A 27 -1.97 5.59 -5.50
C GLN A 27 -2.56 4.32 -6.10
N TRP A 28 -3.80 3.97 -5.76
CA TRP A 28 -4.47 2.82 -6.36
C TRP A 28 -4.57 2.92 -7.88
N ALA A 29 -4.74 4.12 -8.41
CA ALA A 29 -4.79 4.36 -9.85
C ALA A 29 -3.43 4.11 -10.56
N LEU A 30 -2.32 4.10 -9.82
CA LEU A 30 -0.97 3.86 -10.36
C LEU A 30 -0.68 2.37 -10.56
N LEU A 31 -1.47 1.49 -9.94
CA LEU A 31 -1.26 0.05 -10.01
C LEU A 31 -1.78 -0.54 -11.32
N GLU A 32 -1.09 -1.55 -11.82
CA GLU A 32 -1.57 -2.39 -12.92
C GLU A 32 -2.77 -3.23 -12.46
N ASP A 33 -3.67 -3.55 -13.39
CA ASP A 33 -4.92 -4.23 -13.06
C ASP A 33 -4.72 -5.65 -12.51
N GLU A 34 -3.66 -6.34 -12.95
CA GLU A 34 -3.28 -7.64 -12.39
C GLU A 34 -2.90 -7.53 -10.90
N LEU A 35 -2.13 -6.51 -10.54
CA LEU A 35 -1.72 -6.27 -9.16
C LEU A 35 -2.90 -5.83 -8.28
N LYS A 36 -3.81 -5.00 -8.81
CA LYS A 36 -5.07 -4.66 -8.12
C LYS A 36 -5.91 -5.91 -7.84
N SER A 37 -6.06 -6.78 -8.85
CA SER A 37 -6.79 -8.04 -8.72
C SER A 37 -6.14 -8.94 -7.67
N ALA A 38 -4.82 -9.04 -7.67
CA ALA A 38 -4.10 -9.84 -6.67
C ALA A 38 -4.33 -9.33 -5.25
N ILE A 39 -4.24 -8.01 -5.04
CA ILE A 39 -4.51 -7.40 -3.74
C ILE A 39 -5.95 -7.66 -3.29
N GLN A 40 -6.90 -7.59 -4.22
CA GLN A 40 -8.31 -7.84 -3.92
C GLN A 40 -8.58 -9.28 -3.52
N VAL A 41 -8.18 -10.25 -4.35
CA VAL A 41 -8.42 -11.67 -4.10
C VAL A 41 -7.72 -12.14 -2.82
N VAL A 42 -6.43 -11.82 -2.68
CA VAL A 42 -5.66 -12.25 -1.51
C VAL A 42 -6.12 -11.52 -0.26
N GLY A 43 -6.52 -10.25 -0.37
CA GLY A 43 -7.01 -9.45 0.75
C GLY A 43 -8.33 -9.94 1.37
N GLU A 44 -9.16 -10.66 0.62
CA GLU A 44 -10.38 -11.31 1.15
C GLU A 44 -10.05 -12.46 2.10
N VAL A 45 -8.91 -13.13 1.91
CA VAL A 45 -8.45 -14.24 2.76
C VAL A 45 -7.51 -13.73 3.86
N LEU A 46 -6.56 -12.86 3.50
CA LEU A 46 -5.54 -12.33 4.38
C LEU A 46 -5.72 -10.82 4.55
N PRO A 47 -6.39 -10.37 5.62
CA PRO A 47 -6.65 -8.96 5.83
C PRO A 47 -5.34 -8.22 6.07
N PHE A 48 -5.20 -7.06 5.45
CA PHE A 48 -4.09 -6.13 5.68
C PHE A 48 -4.63 -4.78 6.18
N ARG A 49 -3.76 -4.02 6.86
CA ARG A 49 -4.05 -2.64 7.24
C ARG A 49 -2.77 -1.82 7.22
N THR A 50 -2.82 -0.69 6.54
CA THR A 50 -1.78 0.34 6.50
C THR A 50 -2.37 1.70 6.85
N ASN A 51 -1.64 2.78 6.59
CA ASN A 51 -2.10 4.15 6.79
C ASN A 51 -1.56 5.08 5.70
N ARG A 52 -2.20 6.26 5.60
CA ARG A 52 -1.80 7.30 4.62
C ARG A 52 -0.33 7.69 4.71
N TYR A 53 0.24 7.80 5.90
CA TYR A 53 1.64 8.17 6.03
C TYR A 53 2.59 7.15 5.35
N VAL A 54 2.33 5.85 5.51
CA VAL A 54 3.10 4.80 4.82
C VAL A 54 2.93 4.90 3.30
N MET A 55 1.70 5.09 2.84
CA MET A 55 1.39 5.18 1.41
C MET A 55 1.96 6.44 0.76
N ASP A 56 1.93 7.58 1.46
CA ASP A 56 2.28 8.88 0.92
C ASP A 56 3.79 9.13 1.00
N HIS A 57 4.48 8.59 2.03
CA HIS A 57 5.88 8.93 2.31
C HIS A 57 6.87 7.78 2.29
N LEU A 58 6.43 6.52 2.47
CA LEU A 58 7.37 5.39 2.63
C LEU A 58 7.43 4.45 1.43
N ILE A 59 6.33 4.28 0.71
CA ILE A 59 6.29 3.42 -0.47
C ILE A 59 6.83 4.18 -1.68
N ASN A 60 7.83 3.61 -2.35
CA ASN A 60 8.24 4.09 -3.66
C ASN A 60 7.37 3.49 -4.77
N TRP A 61 6.31 4.21 -5.15
CA TRP A 61 5.35 3.77 -6.17
C TRP A 61 5.95 3.60 -7.57
N SER A 62 7.09 4.22 -7.88
CA SER A 62 7.77 4.00 -9.16
C SER A 62 8.50 2.66 -9.25
N ASN A 63 8.64 1.94 -8.12
CA ASN A 63 9.34 0.66 -8.03
C ASN A 63 8.41 -0.51 -7.66
N VAL A 64 7.11 -0.27 -7.52
CA VAL A 64 6.12 -1.32 -7.28
C VAL A 64 6.06 -2.24 -8.51
N PRO A 65 6.05 -3.58 -8.33
CA PRO A 65 5.86 -4.34 -7.09
C PRO A 65 7.14 -4.71 -6.30
N HIS A 66 8.31 -4.24 -6.73
CA HIS A 66 9.61 -4.59 -6.14
C HIS A 66 10.02 -3.69 -4.96
N ASP A 67 9.18 -2.72 -4.58
CA ASP A 67 9.41 -1.89 -3.42
C ASP A 67 9.27 -2.71 -2.12
N PRO A 68 10.27 -2.68 -1.21
CA PRO A 68 10.24 -3.52 -0.01
C PRO A 68 9.16 -3.10 0.98
N ILE A 69 8.81 -1.81 1.07
CA ILE A 69 7.73 -1.36 1.96
C ILE A 69 6.38 -1.79 1.41
N PHE A 70 6.20 -1.71 0.10
CA PHE A 70 5.02 -2.24 -0.57
C PHE A 70 4.85 -3.75 -0.29
N GLN A 71 5.89 -4.55 -0.49
CA GLN A 71 5.86 -6.01 -0.27
C GLN A 71 5.54 -6.40 1.18
N LEU A 72 5.98 -5.60 2.16
CA LEU A 72 5.70 -5.85 3.58
C LEU A 72 4.26 -5.51 3.97
N VAL A 73 3.63 -4.59 3.25
CA VAL A 73 2.35 -3.98 3.65
C VAL A 73 1.18 -4.55 2.86
N PHE A 74 1.38 -4.81 1.57
CA PHE A 74 0.34 -5.26 0.66
C PHE A 74 0.37 -6.78 0.49
N PRO A 75 -0.81 -7.42 0.40
CA PRO A 75 -0.89 -8.83 0.07
C PRO A 75 -0.36 -9.09 -1.35
N GLN A 76 0.37 -10.19 -1.49
CA GLN A 76 1.02 -10.60 -2.73
C GLN A 76 0.33 -11.83 -3.31
N ARG A 77 0.32 -11.96 -4.64
CA ARG A 77 -0.31 -13.08 -5.35
C ARG A 77 0.18 -14.44 -4.86
N GLU A 78 1.48 -14.52 -4.60
CA GLU A 78 2.21 -15.72 -4.18
C GLU A 78 1.83 -16.19 -2.76
N MET A 79 1.06 -15.40 -2.02
CA MET A 79 0.54 -15.80 -0.70
C MET A 79 -0.60 -16.82 -0.80
N LEU A 80 -1.22 -16.97 -1.97
CA LEU A 80 -2.21 -18.01 -2.26
C LEU A 80 -1.67 -19.02 -3.26
N SER A 81 -2.18 -20.26 -3.16
CA SER A 81 -1.93 -21.26 -4.19
C SER A 81 -2.59 -20.84 -5.51
N ALA A 82 -2.09 -21.37 -6.64
CA ALA A 82 -2.69 -21.09 -7.94
C ALA A 82 -4.16 -21.54 -8.03
N GLU A 83 -4.52 -22.59 -7.30
CA GLU A 83 -5.90 -23.10 -7.22
C GLU A 83 -6.80 -22.14 -6.46
N ASP A 84 -6.36 -21.65 -5.29
CA ASP A 84 -7.13 -20.71 -4.46
C ASP A 84 -7.31 -19.34 -5.13
N PHE A 85 -6.35 -18.92 -5.96
CA PHE A 85 -6.44 -17.65 -6.68
C PHE A 85 -7.41 -17.71 -7.87
N ALA A 86 -7.54 -18.87 -8.52
CA ALA A 86 -8.29 -19.01 -9.77
C ALA A 86 -9.80 -19.29 -9.58
N ALA A 87 -10.24 -19.43 -8.32
CA ALA A 87 -11.62 -19.74 -7.93
C ALA A 87 -12.54 -18.50 -7.96
#